data_AF-A0A1Q6SLA6-F1
#
_entry.id   AF-A0A1Q6SLA6-F1
#
_cell.length_a   1.000
_cell.length_b   1.000
_cell.length_c   1.000
_cell.angle_alpha   90.00
_cell.angle_beta   90.00
_cell.angle_gamma   90.00
#
_symmetry.space_group_name_H-M   'P 1'
#
loop_
_entity.id
_entity.type
_entity.pdbx_description
1 polymer ?
#
loop_
_entity_poly.entity_id
_entity_poly.type
_entity_poly.pdbx_seq_one_letter_code
_entity_poly.pdbx_strand_id
1 'polypeptide(L)'
;MRYVKLEEARPGMRLAYGLFDSLGRTLISEGTLLTSGYIQRLNEYGFDGVYITDELSRDIHIEPAITPSLRTEGLMCVRESNIDKCQKIAGKIVEEILAKGKISLDLTDLRSFDDYTYAHSVNVAVIACVIGFGLKLKEEDLQDLVTAALLHDLGKLAIPQEILNKPGRLTQEEYQIMKSHALLSYEMIKERWDLSAQIKIAVLYHHENVDGSGYPEGLEGIEQTMFTRILHVADVYDALVSRRPYKEPYSPYEASEYLMGGCGIMFDRHVVATLLKYVPLYPKGKQVCLSDGRVGIIMENSDYHNLRPVVKLFDGTILDLADRENLNITVKKAVGEELGESSEAEKSRKKMLQPFKRYRLLVVDDMKTNLEALRGILENLYDVVLVKSGRQALLYLDKNERPDLVLMDIDMPEMDGIEAARKIKEKTRDMVPILFITAIGDKNTVMACRRINAAGYILRPYSPVFVKSEIKRILTGRGDWE
;
A
#
# COMPACT_ATOMS: atom_id res chain seq x y z
N MET A 1 11.77 -14.17 25.68
CA MET A 1 12.71 -13.47 24.79
C MET A 1 12.23 -12.06 24.49
N ARG A 2 13.15 -11.13 24.23
CA ARG A 2 12.85 -9.75 23.82
C ARG A 2 13.73 -9.31 22.66
N TYR A 3 13.23 -8.41 21.82
CA TYR A 3 13.97 -7.84 20.72
C TYR A 3 14.89 -6.72 21.21
N VAL A 4 16.13 -6.72 20.73
CA VAL A 4 17.14 -5.69 21.00
C VAL A 4 17.75 -5.25 19.67
N LYS A 5 17.76 -3.94 19.41
CA LYS A 5 18.46 -3.39 18.25
C LYS A 5 19.96 -3.70 18.34
N LEU A 6 20.63 -3.92 17.21
CA LEU A 6 22.07 -4.21 17.25
C LEU A 6 22.90 -3.08 17.88
N GLU A 7 22.46 -1.83 17.72
CA GLU A 7 23.06 -0.64 18.35
C GLU A 7 23.05 -0.71 19.88
N GLU A 8 22.06 -1.41 20.44
CA GLU A 8 21.88 -1.60 21.89
C GLU A 8 22.41 -2.96 22.36
N ALA A 9 22.79 -3.84 21.44
CA ALA A 9 23.29 -5.17 21.75
C ALA A 9 24.66 -5.09 22.43
N ARG A 10 24.85 -5.87 23.49
CA ARG A 10 26.09 -5.88 24.28
C ARG A 10 26.71 -7.27 24.34
N PRO A 11 28.04 -7.38 24.39
CA PRO A 11 28.69 -8.65 24.65
C PRO A 11 28.15 -9.31 25.94
N GLY A 12 27.91 -10.61 25.88
CA GLY A 12 27.32 -11.39 26.98
C GLY A 12 25.79 -11.52 26.93
N MET A 13 25.09 -10.82 26.03
CA MET A 13 23.68 -11.10 25.76
C MET A 13 23.52 -12.49 25.13
N ARG A 14 22.48 -13.24 25.54
CA ARG A 14 22.21 -14.59 25.04
C ARG A 14 21.17 -14.57 23.94
N LEU A 15 21.51 -15.09 22.77
CA LEU A 15 20.63 -15.18 21.63
C LEU A 15 19.46 -16.14 21.88
N ALA A 16 18.23 -15.72 21.58
CA ALA A 16 17.01 -16.48 21.84
C ALA A 16 16.68 -17.54 20.79
N TYR A 17 17.14 -17.37 19.54
CA TYR A 17 16.95 -18.32 18.44
C TYR A 17 18.15 -18.31 17.49
N GLY A 18 18.34 -19.36 16.71
CA GLY A 18 19.43 -19.43 15.74
C GLY A 18 19.28 -18.42 14.61
N LEU A 19 20.36 -17.75 14.23
CA LEU A 19 20.42 -16.89 13.04
C LEU A 19 20.98 -17.68 11.86
N PHE A 20 20.40 -17.47 10.69
CA PHE A 20 20.74 -18.17 9.45
C PHE A 20 21.00 -17.16 8.33
N ASP A 21 21.79 -17.57 7.34
CA ASP A 21 21.95 -16.81 6.10
C ASP A 21 20.85 -17.13 5.08
N SER A 22 20.90 -16.46 3.91
CA SER A 22 19.94 -16.64 2.82
C SER A 22 19.90 -18.05 2.23
N LEU A 23 20.90 -18.88 2.51
CA LEU A 23 20.96 -20.28 2.09
C LEU A 23 20.54 -21.25 3.21
N GLY A 24 20.00 -20.72 4.31
CA GLY A 24 19.58 -21.50 5.47
C GLY A 24 20.74 -22.07 6.30
N ARG A 25 21.97 -21.60 6.09
CA ARG A 25 23.13 -22.03 6.88
C ARG A 25 23.17 -21.26 8.20
N THR A 26 23.42 -21.97 9.29
CA THR A 26 23.49 -21.35 10.62
C THR A 26 24.68 -20.38 10.72
N LEU A 27 24.39 -19.11 10.96
CA LEU A 27 25.36 -18.07 11.29
C LEU A 27 25.74 -18.11 12.77
N ILE A 28 24.72 -18.17 13.64
CA ILE A 28 24.87 -18.22 15.09
C ILE A 28 23.80 -19.15 15.65
N SER A 29 24.18 -20.17 16.42
CA SER A 29 23.23 -21.09 17.02
C SER A 29 22.44 -20.43 18.16
N GLU A 30 21.23 -20.90 18.39
CA GLU A 30 20.42 -20.54 19.56
C GLU A 30 21.20 -20.70 20.87
N GLY A 31 20.97 -19.80 21.83
CA GLY A 31 21.59 -19.85 23.15
C GLY A 31 23.04 -19.37 23.18
N THR A 32 23.62 -18.98 22.05
CA THR A 32 24.98 -18.43 21.97
C THR A 32 25.07 -17.07 22.68
N LEU A 33 26.15 -16.87 23.44
CA LEU A 33 26.48 -15.56 24.01
C LEU A 33 27.13 -14.69 22.93
N LEU A 34 26.54 -13.51 22.69
CA LEU A 34 27.06 -12.54 21.73
C LEU A 34 28.41 -12.00 22.20
N THR A 35 29.38 -11.97 21.30
CA THR A 35 30.69 -11.33 21.46
C THR A 35 30.70 -10.04 20.66
N SER A 36 31.65 -9.14 20.90
CA SER A 36 31.81 -7.93 20.08
C SER A 36 31.98 -8.26 18.60
N GLY A 37 32.69 -9.36 18.29
CA GLY A 37 32.86 -9.84 16.92
C GLY A 37 31.58 -10.38 16.28
N TYR A 38 30.70 -11.04 17.06
CA TYR A 38 29.38 -11.43 16.57
C TYR A 38 28.52 -10.21 16.26
N ILE A 39 28.46 -9.24 17.17
CA ILE A 39 27.66 -8.02 16.99
C ILE A 39 28.14 -7.24 15.76
N GLN A 40 29.46 -7.09 15.61
CA GLN A 40 30.04 -6.44 14.43
C GLN A 40 29.67 -7.17 13.14
N ARG A 41 29.84 -8.50 13.08
CA ARG A 41 29.46 -9.28 11.90
C ARG A 41 27.98 -9.17 11.58
N LEU A 42 27.11 -9.27 12.58
CA LEU A 42 25.66 -9.11 12.38
C LEU A 42 25.34 -7.72 11.80
N ASN A 43 26.05 -6.68 12.23
CA ASN A 43 25.91 -5.34 11.67
C ASN A 43 26.42 -5.24 10.23
N GLU A 44 27.55 -5.89 9.92
CA GLU A 44 28.10 -6.02 8.55
C GLU A 44 27.15 -6.81 7.63
N TYR A 45 26.46 -7.81 8.16
CA TYR A 45 25.37 -8.54 7.49
C TYR A 45 24.05 -7.78 7.49
N GLY A 46 23.99 -6.55 8.01
CA GLY A 46 22.81 -5.68 7.93
C GLY A 46 21.64 -6.07 8.84
N PHE A 47 21.85 -6.91 9.86
CA PHE A 47 20.81 -7.21 10.84
C PHE A 47 20.44 -5.94 11.63
N ASP A 48 19.13 -5.67 11.78
CA ASP A 48 18.65 -4.53 12.56
C ASP A 48 18.73 -4.77 14.08
N GLY A 49 18.64 -6.04 14.47
CA GLY A 49 18.59 -6.46 15.85
C GLY A 49 18.36 -7.94 15.98
N VAL A 50 18.36 -8.42 17.22
CA VAL A 50 18.29 -9.83 17.57
C VAL A 50 17.34 -10.02 18.73
N TYR A 51 16.74 -11.20 18.83
CA TYR A 51 16.05 -11.58 20.06
C TYR A 51 17.03 -12.19 21.03
N ILE A 52 16.91 -11.75 22.28
CA ILE A 52 17.72 -12.26 23.38
C ILE A 52 16.82 -12.86 24.46
N THR A 53 17.41 -13.73 25.27
CA THR A 53 16.79 -14.27 26.47
C THR A 53 17.52 -13.75 27.70
N ASP A 54 16.78 -13.09 28.59
CA ASP A 54 17.24 -12.54 29.85
C ASP A 54 16.15 -12.67 30.94
N GLU A 55 16.47 -12.26 32.17
CA GLU A 55 15.55 -12.36 33.31
C GLU A 55 14.26 -11.55 33.11
N LEU A 56 14.30 -10.45 32.37
CA LEU A 56 13.13 -9.60 32.09
C LEU A 56 12.15 -10.32 31.15
N SER A 57 12.68 -11.09 30.21
CA SER A 57 11.92 -11.69 29.11
C SER A 57 11.70 -13.20 29.23
N ARG A 58 12.08 -13.84 30.35
CA ARG A 58 11.94 -15.30 30.57
C ARG A 58 10.52 -15.85 30.35
N ASP A 59 9.50 -15.07 30.69
CA ASP A 59 8.09 -15.48 30.60
C ASP A 59 7.44 -15.05 29.26
N ILE A 60 8.22 -14.48 28.34
CA ILE A 60 7.73 -14.03 27.03
C ILE A 60 8.12 -15.09 25.99
N HIS A 61 7.15 -15.85 25.53
CA HIS A 61 7.34 -16.84 24.48
C HIS A 61 6.79 -16.31 23.15
N ILE A 62 7.64 -16.36 22.13
CA ILE A 62 7.31 -15.95 20.77
C ILE A 62 7.36 -17.22 19.94
N GLU A 63 6.21 -17.59 19.38
CA GLU A 63 6.11 -18.70 18.47
C GLU A 63 5.98 -18.15 17.04
N PRO A 64 6.83 -18.59 16.10
CA PRO A 64 6.76 -18.10 14.75
C PRO A 64 5.47 -18.54 14.07
N ALA A 65 4.96 -17.76 13.13
CA ALA A 65 3.74 -18.06 12.38
C ALA A 65 3.78 -19.42 11.68
N ILE A 66 4.92 -19.71 11.06
CA ILE A 66 5.26 -20.98 10.40
C ILE A 66 6.67 -21.38 10.80
N THR A 67 7.00 -22.66 10.74
CA THR A 67 8.35 -23.15 11.06
C THR A 67 9.42 -22.52 10.15
N PRO A 68 10.64 -22.24 10.66
CA PRO A 68 11.74 -21.71 9.85
C PRO A 68 12.10 -22.60 8.65
N SER A 69 11.97 -23.92 8.80
CA SER A 69 12.16 -24.88 7.72
C SER A 69 11.13 -24.71 6.60
N LEU A 70 9.84 -24.61 6.96
CA LEU A 70 8.76 -24.42 5.98
C LEU A 70 8.91 -23.09 5.23
N ARG A 71 9.29 -22.03 5.95
CA ARG A 71 9.62 -20.72 5.34
C ARG A 71 10.75 -20.84 4.32
N THR A 72 11.83 -21.53 4.67
CA THR A 72 12.97 -21.75 3.77
C THR A 72 12.57 -22.56 2.55
N GLU A 73 11.79 -23.63 2.73
CA GLU A 73 11.24 -24.41 1.61
C GLU A 73 10.36 -23.53 0.69
N GLY A 74 9.52 -22.67 1.26
CA GLY A 74 8.70 -21.71 0.53
C GLY A 74 9.52 -20.70 -0.27
N LEU A 75 10.56 -20.13 0.34
CA LEU A 75 11.49 -19.23 -0.34
C LEU A 75 12.11 -19.89 -1.57
N MET A 76 12.61 -21.12 -1.40
CA MET A 76 13.25 -21.87 -2.47
C MET A 76 12.26 -22.20 -3.59
N CYS A 77 11.03 -22.59 -3.29
CA CYS A 77 10.08 -22.97 -4.34
C CYS A 77 9.64 -21.78 -5.20
N VAL A 78 9.43 -20.60 -4.60
CA VAL A 78 9.11 -19.37 -5.36
C VAL A 78 10.30 -18.98 -6.23
N ARG A 79 11.52 -19.02 -5.68
CA ARG A 79 12.76 -18.72 -6.41
C ARG A 79 13.01 -19.66 -7.60
N GLU A 80 12.71 -20.94 -7.44
CA GLU A 80 12.78 -21.94 -8.51
C GLU A 80 11.61 -21.85 -9.51
N SER A 81 10.63 -20.96 -9.28
CA SER A 81 9.36 -20.91 -10.03
C SER A 81 8.65 -22.27 -10.09
N ASN A 82 8.79 -23.08 -9.03
CA ASN A 82 8.24 -24.42 -8.99
C ASN A 82 6.81 -24.38 -8.46
N ILE A 83 5.84 -24.23 -9.37
CA ILE A 83 4.41 -24.08 -9.06
C ILE A 83 3.88 -25.29 -8.25
N ASP A 84 4.26 -26.52 -8.63
CA ASP A 84 3.79 -27.74 -7.95
C ASP A 84 4.26 -27.80 -6.49
N LYS A 85 5.51 -27.37 -6.24
CA LYS A 85 6.03 -27.23 -4.88
C LYS A 85 5.31 -26.09 -4.15
N CYS A 86 5.02 -24.96 -4.81
CA CYS A 86 4.29 -23.86 -4.19
C CYS A 86 2.91 -24.29 -3.67
N GLN A 87 2.14 -25.07 -4.43
CA GLN A 87 0.86 -25.63 -3.98
C GLN A 87 1.03 -26.52 -2.73
N LYS A 88 2.04 -27.38 -2.72
CA LYS A 88 2.33 -28.24 -1.54
C LYS A 88 2.72 -27.42 -0.32
N ILE A 89 3.54 -26.40 -0.50
CA ILE A 89 3.95 -25.48 0.57
C ILE A 89 2.75 -24.68 1.08
N ALA A 90 1.86 -24.22 0.20
CA ALA A 90 0.63 -23.54 0.58
C ALA A 90 -0.22 -24.41 1.51
N GLY A 91 -0.41 -25.70 1.18
CA GLY A 91 -1.08 -26.67 2.05
C GLY A 91 -0.46 -26.76 3.45
N LYS A 92 0.87 -26.91 3.53
CA LYS A 92 1.58 -26.96 4.82
C LYS A 92 1.45 -25.66 5.62
N ILE A 93 1.49 -24.50 4.96
CA ILE A 93 1.32 -23.19 5.63
C ILE A 93 -0.08 -23.10 6.24
N VAL A 94 -1.11 -23.51 5.50
CA VAL A 94 -2.49 -23.55 6.00
C VAL A 94 -2.60 -24.50 7.19
N GLU A 95 -2.06 -25.71 7.08
CA GLU A 95 -2.09 -26.72 8.16
C GLU A 95 -1.44 -26.19 9.46
N GLU A 96 -0.22 -25.63 9.38
CA GLU A 96 0.48 -25.10 10.56
C GLU A 96 -0.27 -23.92 11.21
N ILE A 97 -0.87 -23.04 10.41
CA ILE A 97 -1.64 -21.89 10.91
C ILE A 97 -2.93 -22.36 11.58
N LEU A 98 -3.67 -23.28 10.95
CA LEU A 98 -4.92 -23.83 11.50
C LEU A 98 -4.66 -24.62 12.80
N ALA A 99 -3.58 -25.40 12.86
CA ALA A 99 -3.23 -26.20 14.03
C ALA A 99 -2.99 -25.37 15.30
N LYS A 100 -2.56 -24.10 15.16
CA LYS A 100 -2.30 -23.21 16.30
C LYS A 100 -3.56 -22.69 16.97
N GLY A 101 -4.69 -22.61 16.28
CA GLY A 101 -6.01 -22.26 16.83
C GLY A 101 -6.19 -20.84 17.41
N LYS A 102 -5.11 -20.13 17.75
CA LYS A 102 -5.08 -18.73 18.20
C LYS A 102 -4.24 -17.90 17.24
N ILE A 103 -4.86 -16.88 16.68
CA ILE A 103 -4.38 -16.15 15.50
C ILE A 103 -3.73 -14.84 15.93
N SER A 104 -2.67 -14.92 16.73
CA SER A 104 -1.78 -13.77 16.96
C SER A 104 -0.45 -14.11 16.33
N LEU A 105 -0.26 -13.68 15.07
CA LEU A 105 1.01 -13.85 14.36
C LEU A 105 2.08 -12.92 14.93
N ASP A 106 3.14 -13.43 15.52
CA ASP A 106 4.33 -12.61 15.70
C ASP A 106 5.11 -12.55 14.37
N LEU A 107 4.75 -11.56 13.54
CA LEU A 107 5.39 -11.26 12.24
C LEU A 107 6.80 -10.67 12.38
N THR A 108 7.38 -10.64 13.58
CA THR A 108 8.74 -10.15 13.75
C THR A 108 9.81 -11.16 13.36
N ASP A 109 9.42 -12.40 13.07
CA ASP A 109 10.32 -13.46 12.58
C ASP A 109 10.64 -13.34 11.07
N LEU A 110 10.38 -12.17 10.48
CA LEU A 110 10.42 -11.93 9.04
C LEU A 110 11.78 -11.45 8.50
N ARG A 111 12.85 -11.48 9.28
CA ARG A 111 14.11 -10.82 8.90
C ARG A 111 15.29 -11.79 8.87
N SER A 112 15.27 -12.71 7.91
CA SER A 112 16.48 -13.31 7.35
C SER A 112 16.96 -12.45 6.17
N PHE A 113 18.25 -12.16 6.15
CA PHE A 113 18.94 -11.37 5.13
C PHE A 113 18.82 -11.97 3.72
N ASP A 114 18.71 -11.08 2.72
CA ASP A 114 18.88 -11.27 1.26
C ASP A 114 18.10 -12.39 0.54
N ASP A 115 16.84 -12.11 0.25
CA ASP A 115 16.21 -12.31 -1.08
C ASP A 115 14.83 -11.63 -1.05
N TYR A 116 14.85 -10.28 -1.15
CA TYR A 116 13.72 -9.37 -0.86
C TYR A 116 12.40 -9.76 -1.55
N THR A 117 12.44 -10.24 -2.79
CA THR A 117 11.22 -10.57 -3.55
C THR A 117 10.58 -11.89 -3.14
N TYR A 118 11.37 -12.89 -2.76
CA TYR A 118 10.85 -14.23 -2.44
C TYR A 118 10.42 -14.34 -0.98
N ALA A 119 11.13 -13.67 -0.07
CA ALA A 119 10.70 -13.58 1.33
C ALA A 119 9.35 -12.85 1.42
N HIS A 120 9.18 -11.79 0.63
CA HIS A 120 7.92 -11.06 0.49
C HIS A 120 6.76 -11.98 0.09
N SER A 121 6.92 -12.81 -0.94
CA SER A 121 5.85 -13.72 -1.39
C SER A 121 5.39 -14.69 -0.28
N VAL A 122 6.34 -15.24 0.50
CA VAL A 122 6.01 -16.11 1.64
C VAL A 122 5.31 -15.33 2.76
N ASN A 123 5.71 -14.09 3.03
CA ASN A 123 5.07 -13.26 4.06
C ASN A 123 3.64 -12.90 3.69
N VAL A 124 3.44 -12.45 2.45
CA VAL A 124 2.12 -12.16 1.89
C VAL A 124 1.23 -13.40 1.98
N ALA A 125 1.77 -14.59 1.70
CA ALA A 125 1.03 -15.85 1.84
C ALA A 125 0.60 -16.15 3.28
N VAL A 126 1.48 -15.94 4.26
CA VAL A 126 1.14 -16.11 5.69
C VAL A 126 0.09 -15.09 6.14
N ILE A 127 0.25 -13.82 5.76
CA ILE A 127 -0.70 -12.74 6.11
C ILE A 127 -2.06 -13.00 5.46
N ALA A 128 -2.09 -13.36 4.17
CA ALA A 128 -3.31 -13.70 3.44
C ALA A 128 -4.03 -14.91 4.06
N CYS A 129 -3.29 -15.95 4.46
CA CYS A 129 -3.85 -17.10 5.18
C CYS A 129 -4.58 -16.67 6.45
N VAL A 130 -3.94 -15.83 7.26
CA VAL A 130 -4.51 -15.35 8.52
C VAL A 130 -5.73 -14.46 8.33
N ILE A 131 -5.71 -13.59 7.33
CA ILE A 131 -6.88 -12.79 6.98
C ILE A 131 -8.02 -13.71 6.50
N GLY A 132 -7.73 -14.64 5.59
CA GLY A 132 -8.71 -15.59 5.07
C GLY A 132 -9.33 -16.46 6.18
N PHE A 133 -8.51 -16.90 7.12
CA PHE A 133 -8.97 -17.68 8.28
C PHE A 133 -9.86 -16.84 9.19
N GLY A 134 -9.49 -15.58 9.44
CA GLY A 134 -10.31 -14.62 10.17
C GLY A 134 -11.65 -14.31 9.49
N LEU A 135 -11.69 -14.34 8.16
CA LEU A 135 -12.90 -14.23 7.33
C LEU A 135 -13.68 -15.55 7.22
N LYS A 136 -13.22 -16.63 7.86
CA LYS A 136 -13.84 -17.96 7.88
C LYS A 136 -13.93 -18.61 6.50
N LEU A 137 -12.91 -18.40 5.65
CA LEU A 137 -12.77 -19.18 4.43
C LEU A 137 -12.56 -20.66 4.77
N LYS A 138 -13.02 -21.54 3.87
CA LYS A 138 -12.80 -22.99 4.03
C LYS A 138 -11.33 -23.31 3.82
N GLU A 139 -10.89 -24.43 4.36
CA GLU A 139 -9.49 -24.88 4.22
C GLU A 139 -9.05 -24.98 2.75
N GLU A 140 -9.90 -25.50 1.86
CA GLU A 140 -9.64 -25.55 0.41
C GLU A 140 -9.44 -24.15 -0.19
N ASP A 141 -10.29 -23.19 0.17
CA ASP A 141 -10.19 -21.80 -0.28
C ASP A 141 -8.94 -21.12 0.29
N LEU A 142 -8.53 -21.46 1.52
CA LEU A 142 -7.28 -20.98 2.12
C LEU A 142 -6.07 -21.49 1.36
N GLN A 143 -6.05 -22.77 0.98
CA GLN A 143 -4.95 -23.35 0.20
C GLN A 143 -4.82 -22.64 -1.16
N ASP A 144 -5.93 -22.37 -1.83
CA ASP A 144 -5.92 -21.60 -3.09
C ASP A 144 -5.46 -20.16 -2.87
N LEU A 145 -5.96 -19.46 -1.85
CA LEU A 145 -5.54 -18.10 -1.53
C LEU A 145 -4.04 -18.00 -1.23
N VAL A 146 -3.52 -18.93 -0.43
CA VAL A 146 -2.09 -19.00 -0.08
C VAL A 146 -1.24 -19.37 -1.29
N THR A 147 -1.74 -20.23 -2.17
CA THR A 147 -1.10 -20.53 -3.45
C THR A 147 -1.04 -19.28 -4.33
N ALA A 148 -2.15 -18.54 -4.46
CA ALA A 148 -2.17 -17.29 -5.21
C ALA A 148 -1.17 -16.27 -4.66
N ALA A 149 -1.08 -16.16 -3.32
CA ALA A 149 -0.14 -15.28 -2.65
C ALA A 149 1.34 -15.68 -2.87
N LEU A 150 1.67 -16.96 -2.95
CA LEU A 150 3.04 -17.38 -3.29
C LEU A 150 3.40 -17.08 -4.76
N LEU A 151 2.41 -17.04 -5.65
CA LEU A 151 2.60 -16.91 -7.10
C LEU A 151 2.42 -15.49 -7.65
N HIS A 152 1.83 -14.57 -6.88
CA HIS A 152 1.35 -13.25 -7.35
C HIS A 152 2.41 -12.40 -8.06
N ASP A 153 3.66 -12.58 -7.65
CA ASP A 153 4.79 -11.76 -8.04
C ASP A 153 5.83 -12.51 -8.88
N LEU A 154 5.55 -13.74 -9.33
CA LEU A 154 6.49 -14.53 -10.13
C LEU A 154 6.97 -13.81 -11.40
N GLY A 155 6.08 -13.03 -12.01
CA GLY A 155 6.37 -12.21 -13.19
C GLY A 155 7.44 -11.14 -12.96
N LYS A 156 7.78 -10.79 -11.70
CA LYS A 156 8.92 -9.91 -11.40
C LYS A 156 10.25 -10.47 -11.90
N LEU A 157 10.35 -11.79 -12.09
CA LEU A 157 11.50 -12.46 -12.69
C LEU A 157 11.79 -12.01 -14.13
N ALA A 158 10.76 -11.60 -14.86
CA ALA A 158 10.86 -11.14 -16.24
C ALA A 158 11.04 -9.60 -16.35
N ILE A 159 11.05 -8.88 -15.23
CA ILE A 159 11.26 -7.43 -15.19
C ILE A 159 12.77 -7.14 -15.22
N PRO A 160 13.24 -6.18 -16.05
CA PRO A 160 14.65 -5.80 -16.09
C PRO A 160 15.19 -5.41 -14.70
N GLN A 161 16.39 -5.88 -14.35
CA GLN A 161 16.98 -5.68 -13.02
C GLN A 161 17.23 -4.21 -12.70
N GLU A 162 17.47 -3.38 -13.73
CA GLU A 162 17.66 -1.93 -13.59
C GLU A 162 16.37 -1.23 -13.14
N ILE A 163 15.21 -1.75 -13.54
CA ILE A 163 13.89 -1.25 -13.13
C ILE A 163 13.51 -1.84 -11.78
N LEU A 164 13.70 -3.15 -11.60
CA LEU A 164 13.32 -3.86 -10.38
C LEU A 164 14.06 -3.33 -9.14
N ASN A 165 15.36 -3.03 -9.28
CA ASN A 165 16.21 -2.61 -8.16
C ASN A 165 16.53 -1.11 -8.15
N LYS A 166 15.79 -0.30 -8.92
CA LYS A 166 16.13 1.12 -9.17
C LYS A 166 16.25 1.97 -7.89
N PRO A 167 17.34 2.74 -7.71
CA PRO A 167 17.55 3.76 -6.67
C PRO A 167 16.66 4.98 -6.58
N GLY A 168 15.37 4.83 -6.78
CA GLY A 168 14.44 5.92 -6.61
C GLY A 168 13.12 5.68 -7.29
N ARG A 169 12.48 6.78 -7.69
CA ARG A 169 11.20 6.71 -8.39
C ARG A 169 11.40 6.18 -9.80
N LEU A 170 10.52 5.27 -10.20
CA LEU A 170 10.39 4.84 -11.58
C LEU A 170 9.90 6.01 -12.44
N THR A 171 10.38 6.09 -13.68
CA THR A 171 9.76 6.93 -14.71
C THR A 171 8.39 6.34 -15.08
N GLN A 172 7.59 7.09 -15.83
CA GLN A 172 6.28 6.60 -16.26
C GLN A 172 6.40 5.33 -17.12
N GLU A 173 7.40 5.26 -18.00
CA GLU A 173 7.68 4.10 -18.85
C GLU A 173 8.13 2.89 -18.05
N GLU A 174 9.10 3.09 -17.14
CA GLU A 174 9.57 2.04 -16.22
C GLU A 174 8.43 1.54 -15.32
N TYR A 175 7.53 2.42 -14.91
CA TYR A 175 6.35 2.07 -14.13
C TYR A 175 5.36 1.22 -14.94
N GLN A 176 5.15 1.49 -16.23
CA GLN A 176 4.33 0.62 -17.09
C GLN A 176 4.96 -0.77 -17.24
N ILE A 177 6.28 -0.85 -17.40
CA ILE A 177 7.00 -2.13 -17.42
C ILE A 177 6.81 -2.85 -16.09
N MET A 178 7.01 -2.16 -14.96
CA MET A 178 6.79 -2.74 -13.63
C MET A 178 5.37 -3.26 -13.46
N LYS A 179 4.33 -2.52 -13.88
CA LYS A 179 2.92 -2.97 -13.82
C LYS A 179 2.67 -4.30 -14.53
N SER A 180 3.44 -4.61 -15.57
CA SER A 180 3.25 -5.83 -16.35
C SER A 180 3.52 -7.12 -15.56
N HIS A 181 4.20 -7.08 -14.40
CA HIS A 181 4.51 -8.28 -13.61
C HIS A 181 3.27 -9.08 -13.22
N ALA A 182 2.13 -8.43 -12.96
CA ALA A 182 0.89 -9.14 -12.61
C ALA A 182 0.37 -9.96 -13.81
N LEU A 183 0.38 -9.36 -15.01
CA LEU A 183 0.03 -10.06 -16.25
C LEU A 183 1.03 -11.17 -16.56
N LEU A 184 2.34 -10.94 -16.40
CA LEU A 184 3.37 -11.94 -16.61
C LEU A 184 3.21 -13.13 -15.65
N SER A 185 2.89 -12.87 -14.37
CA SER A 185 2.60 -13.92 -13.38
C SER A 185 1.40 -14.75 -13.81
N TYR A 186 0.31 -14.11 -14.27
CA TYR A 186 -0.86 -14.79 -14.81
C TYR A 186 -0.51 -15.64 -16.04
N GLU A 187 0.26 -15.11 -16.99
CA GLU A 187 0.66 -15.81 -18.20
C GLU A 187 1.48 -17.08 -17.90
N MET A 188 2.28 -17.08 -16.84
CA MET A 188 3.03 -18.26 -16.39
C MET A 188 2.12 -19.38 -15.86
N ILE A 189 0.92 -19.06 -15.38
CA ILE A 189 0.02 -20.01 -14.69
C ILE A 189 -1.30 -20.26 -15.43
N LYS A 190 -1.64 -19.50 -16.48
CA LYS A 190 -2.97 -19.54 -17.10
C LYS A 190 -3.35 -20.90 -17.69
N GLU A 191 -2.40 -21.62 -18.26
CA GLU A 191 -2.60 -22.94 -18.89
C GLU A 191 -2.61 -24.10 -17.88
N ARG A 192 -2.34 -23.83 -16.60
CA ARG A 192 -2.35 -24.85 -15.54
C ARG A 192 -3.79 -25.23 -15.19
N TRP A 193 -4.18 -26.44 -15.56
CA TRP A 193 -5.54 -26.98 -15.32
C TRP A 193 -5.78 -27.32 -13.84
N ASP A 194 -4.71 -27.56 -13.09
CA ASP A 194 -4.69 -27.90 -11.68
C ASP A 194 -4.74 -26.69 -10.74
N LEU A 195 -4.72 -25.46 -11.29
CA LEU A 195 -4.94 -24.22 -10.56
C LEU A 195 -6.34 -23.70 -10.80
N SER A 196 -7.05 -23.36 -9.72
CA SER A 196 -8.39 -22.81 -9.79
C SER A 196 -8.42 -21.44 -10.48
N ALA A 197 -9.58 -21.07 -11.02
CA ALA A 197 -9.76 -19.75 -11.62
C ALA A 197 -9.54 -18.61 -10.60
N GLN A 198 -9.87 -18.85 -9.32
CA GLN A 198 -9.70 -17.86 -8.26
C GLN A 198 -8.23 -17.51 -8.04
N ILE A 199 -7.33 -18.51 -8.09
CA ILE A 199 -5.88 -18.28 -8.02
C ILE A 199 -5.44 -17.35 -9.14
N LYS A 200 -5.81 -17.67 -10.38
CA LYS A 200 -5.37 -16.93 -11.57
C LYS A 200 -5.88 -15.49 -11.56
N ILE A 201 -7.14 -15.28 -11.19
CA ILE A 201 -7.76 -13.96 -11.06
C ILE A 201 -7.09 -13.16 -9.95
N ALA A 202 -6.85 -13.76 -8.78
CA ALA A 202 -6.17 -13.06 -7.69
C ALA A 202 -4.75 -12.62 -8.08
N VAL A 203 -3.98 -13.49 -8.73
CA VAL A 203 -2.64 -13.17 -9.24
C VAL A 203 -2.67 -12.03 -10.28
N LEU A 204 -3.63 -12.02 -11.19
CA LEU A 204 -3.70 -10.98 -12.22
C LEU A 204 -4.11 -9.61 -11.65
N TYR A 205 -5.06 -9.60 -10.70
CA TYR A 205 -5.75 -8.38 -10.26
C TYR A 205 -5.34 -7.90 -8.86
N HIS A 206 -4.29 -8.43 -8.24
CA HIS A 206 -3.90 -8.05 -6.87
C HIS A 206 -3.47 -6.57 -6.70
N HIS A 207 -3.38 -5.78 -7.78
CA HIS A 207 -3.18 -4.32 -7.74
C HIS A 207 -4.46 -3.51 -8.02
N GLU A 208 -5.61 -4.17 -8.09
CA GLU A 208 -6.89 -3.48 -8.22
C GLU A 208 -7.31 -2.81 -6.90
N ASN A 209 -7.63 -1.53 -6.98
CA ASN A 209 -8.15 -0.75 -5.86
C ASN A 209 -9.68 -0.89 -5.83
N VAL A 210 -10.29 -0.86 -4.64
CA VAL A 210 -11.75 -0.97 -4.49
C VAL A 210 -12.55 0.07 -5.30
N ASP A 211 -12.00 1.26 -5.53
CA ASP A 211 -12.62 2.33 -6.32
C ASP A 211 -12.36 2.26 -7.84
N GLY A 212 -11.70 1.20 -8.32
CA GLY A 212 -11.35 1.03 -9.74
C GLY A 212 -10.16 1.88 -10.21
N SER A 213 -9.47 2.59 -9.32
CA SER A 213 -8.25 3.35 -9.68
C SER A 213 -7.00 2.48 -9.85
N GLY A 214 -7.13 1.17 -9.63
CA GLY A 214 -6.05 0.19 -9.71
C GLY A 214 -5.71 -0.23 -11.14
N TYR A 215 -5.03 -1.37 -11.28
CA TYR A 215 -4.64 -1.95 -12.55
C TYR A 215 -4.59 -3.48 -12.46
N PRO A 216 -4.64 -4.23 -13.59
CA PRO A 216 -4.61 -3.76 -14.98
C PRO A 216 -5.91 -3.21 -15.58
N GLU A 217 -7.09 -3.61 -15.10
CA GLU A 217 -8.38 -3.35 -15.75
C GLU A 217 -9.21 -2.25 -15.05
N GLY A 218 -8.87 -1.89 -13.81
CA GLY A 218 -9.58 -0.86 -13.06
C GLY A 218 -10.90 -1.37 -12.50
N LEU A 219 -10.91 -2.61 -12.00
CA LEU A 219 -12.10 -3.29 -11.48
C LEU A 219 -12.59 -2.62 -10.20
N GLU A 220 -13.89 -2.37 -10.10
CA GLU A 220 -14.49 -1.87 -8.86
C GLU A 220 -14.71 -3.03 -7.86
N GLY A 221 -14.77 -2.73 -6.56
CA GLY A 221 -14.77 -3.75 -5.51
C GLY A 221 -15.87 -4.82 -5.59
N ILE A 222 -16.98 -4.55 -6.27
CA ILE A 222 -18.06 -5.53 -6.52
C ILE A 222 -17.69 -6.56 -7.59
N GLU A 223 -16.78 -6.22 -8.49
CA GLU A 223 -16.26 -7.06 -9.57
C GLU A 223 -15.05 -7.89 -9.09
N GLN A 224 -14.43 -7.48 -7.98
CA GLN A 224 -13.27 -8.14 -7.39
C GLN A 224 -13.65 -9.36 -6.54
N THR A 225 -12.91 -10.45 -6.74
CA THR A 225 -13.02 -11.62 -5.86
C THR A 225 -12.57 -11.29 -4.44
N MET A 226 -13.02 -12.09 -3.48
CA MET A 226 -12.51 -11.97 -2.11
C MET A 226 -11.00 -12.22 -2.04
N PHE A 227 -10.46 -13.11 -2.88
CA PHE A 227 -9.03 -13.39 -2.91
C PHE A 227 -8.22 -12.20 -3.39
N THR A 228 -8.67 -11.52 -4.45
CA THR A 228 -8.06 -10.28 -4.95
C THR A 228 -7.97 -9.24 -3.85
N ARG A 229 -9.07 -9.02 -3.12
CA ARG A 229 -9.13 -8.04 -2.01
C ARG A 229 -8.23 -8.41 -0.84
N ILE A 230 -8.20 -9.68 -0.44
CA ILE A 230 -7.30 -10.16 0.63
C ILE A 230 -5.84 -10.00 0.21
N LEU A 231 -5.50 -10.45 -0.99
CA LEU A 231 -4.14 -10.43 -1.51
C LEU A 231 -3.62 -9.01 -1.66
N HIS A 232 -4.44 -8.07 -2.16
CA HIS A 232 -4.08 -6.66 -2.26
C HIS A 232 -3.72 -6.05 -0.89
N VAL A 233 -4.54 -6.30 0.14
CA VAL A 233 -4.27 -5.80 1.50
C VAL A 233 -3.01 -6.45 2.09
N ALA A 234 -2.82 -7.76 1.90
CA ALA A 234 -1.66 -8.49 2.41
C ALA A 234 -0.35 -8.03 1.75
N ASP A 235 -0.35 -7.86 0.42
CA ASP A 235 0.77 -7.35 -0.37
C ASP A 235 1.17 -5.95 0.10
N VAL A 236 0.20 -5.01 0.13
CA VAL A 236 0.48 -3.63 0.53
C VAL A 236 0.95 -3.55 1.98
N TYR A 237 0.38 -4.35 2.89
CA TYR A 237 0.82 -4.37 4.28
C TYR A 237 2.28 -4.80 4.41
N ASP A 238 2.65 -5.96 3.82
CA ASP A 238 4.03 -6.44 3.88
C ASP A 238 4.99 -5.45 3.21
N ALA A 239 4.59 -4.91 2.05
CA ALA A 239 5.33 -3.89 1.33
C ALA A 239 5.67 -2.64 2.16
N LEU A 240 4.79 -2.24 3.09
CA LEU A 240 4.98 -1.09 3.98
C LEU A 240 5.91 -1.40 5.14
N VAL A 241 5.81 -2.58 5.74
CA VAL A 241 6.58 -2.95 6.95
C VAL A 241 7.94 -3.59 6.63
N SER A 242 8.16 -3.96 5.37
CA SER A 242 9.41 -4.52 4.86
C SER A 242 10.43 -3.43 4.48
N ARG A 243 11.73 -3.68 4.73
CA ARG A 243 12.83 -2.76 4.36
C ARG A 243 12.99 -2.70 2.84
N ARG A 244 13.08 -1.49 2.27
CA ARG A 244 13.42 -1.27 0.86
C ARG A 244 14.69 -0.41 0.77
N PRO A 245 15.54 -0.56 -0.26
CA PRO A 245 16.84 0.13 -0.32
C PRO A 245 16.76 1.68 -0.27
N TYR A 246 15.56 2.26 -0.49
CA TYR A 246 15.34 3.71 -0.57
C TYR A 246 14.25 4.23 0.38
N LYS A 247 13.75 3.40 1.30
CA LYS A 247 12.67 3.79 2.22
C LYS A 247 12.73 3.00 3.53
N GLU A 248 12.79 3.73 4.65
CA GLU A 248 12.62 3.14 5.97
C GLU A 248 11.23 2.49 6.10
N PRO A 249 11.15 1.27 6.66
CA PRO A 249 9.89 0.56 6.81
C PRO A 249 8.96 1.33 7.77
N TYR A 250 7.66 1.27 7.50
CA TYR A 250 6.67 1.71 8.46
C TYR A 250 6.67 0.78 9.67
N SER A 251 6.40 1.34 10.85
CA SER A 251 5.98 0.48 11.96
C SER A 251 4.63 -0.18 11.63
N PRO A 252 4.34 -1.39 12.17
CA PRO A 252 3.05 -2.05 11.96
C PRO A 252 1.82 -1.17 12.27
N TYR A 253 1.92 -0.33 13.29
CA TYR A 253 0.90 0.68 13.61
C TYR A 253 0.75 1.73 12.50
N GLU A 254 1.83 2.28 11.95
CA GLU A 254 1.73 3.27 10.88
C GLU A 254 1.23 2.66 9.56
N ALA A 255 1.62 1.42 9.25
CA ALA A 255 1.07 0.69 8.11
C ALA A 255 -0.44 0.47 8.27
N SER A 256 -0.88 0.19 9.49
CA SER A 256 -2.30 0.03 9.81
C SER A 256 -3.09 1.32 9.67
N GLU A 257 -2.56 2.45 10.15
CA GLU A 257 -3.16 3.78 9.92
C GLU A 257 -3.32 4.08 8.43
N TYR A 258 -2.32 3.74 7.62
CA TYR A 258 -2.39 3.90 6.17
C TYR A 258 -3.50 3.04 5.54
N LEU A 259 -3.60 1.75 5.91
CA LEU A 259 -4.65 0.87 5.42
C LEU A 259 -6.05 1.33 5.84
N MET A 260 -6.19 1.79 7.09
CA MET A 260 -7.45 2.35 7.59
C MET A 260 -7.86 3.60 6.80
N GLY A 261 -6.92 4.49 6.53
CA GLY A 261 -7.16 5.70 5.73
C GLY A 261 -7.53 5.42 4.27
N GLY A 262 -7.13 4.27 3.71
CA GLY A 262 -7.44 3.85 2.35
C GLY A 262 -8.71 3.00 2.21
N CYS A 263 -9.44 2.71 3.30
CA CYS A 263 -10.64 1.88 3.25
C CYS A 263 -11.74 2.50 2.39
N GLY A 264 -12.33 1.70 1.49
CA GLY A 264 -13.38 2.13 0.56
C GLY A 264 -12.85 2.89 -0.67
N ILE A 265 -11.55 3.13 -0.76
CA ILE A 265 -10.87 3.70 -1.93
C ILE A 265 -9.92 2.63 -2.50
N MET A 266 -8.88 2.31 -1.74
CA MET A 266 -7.90 1.28 -2.12
C MET A 266 -8.30 -0.08 -1.57
N PHE A 267 -8.72 -0.13 -0.31
CA PHE A 267 -8.84 -1.40 0.43
C PHE A 267 -10.28 -1.72 0.81
N ASP A 268 -10.58 -3.02 0.85
CA ASP A 268 -11.84 -3.52 1.40
C ASP A 268 -11.84 -3.38 2.92
N ARG A 269 -12.88 -2.74 3.46
CA ARG A 269 -13.01 -2.45 4.89
C ARG A 269 -13.05 -3.71 5.75
N HIS A 270 -13.71 -4.77 5.30
CA HIS A 270 -13.83 -6.02 6.06
C HIS A 270 -12.50 -6.77 6.09
N VAL A 271 -11.76 -6.74 4.99
CA VAL A 271 -10.42 -7.32 4.90
C VAL A 271 -9.45 -6.58 5.83
N VAL A 272 -9.41 -5.23 5.77
CA VAL A 272 -8.56 -4.43 6.66
C VAL A 272 -8.94 -4.64 8.13
N ALA A 273 -10.23 -4.61 8.47
CA ALA A 273 -10.67 -4.86 9.85
C ALA A 273 -10.25 -6.25 10.35
N THR A 274 -10.24 -7.26 9.46
CA THR A 274 -9.78 -8.61 9.80
C THR A 274 -8.27 -8.66 10.01
N LEU A 275 -7.49 -8.02 9.14
CA LEU A 275 -6.04 -7.85 9.32
C LEU A 275 -5.76 -7.23 10.69
N LEU A 276 -6.39 -6.12 11.03
CA LEU A 276 -6.16 -5.41 12.30
C LEU A 276 -6.53 -6.23 13.54
N LYS A 277 -7.42 -7.20 13.39
CA LYS A 277 -7.83 -8.10 14.48
C LYS A 277 -6.83 -9.23 14.71
N TYR A 278 -6.21 -9.74 13.64
CA TYR A 278 -5.44 -10.98 13.69
C TYR A 278 -3.94 -10.82 13.40
N VAL A 279 -3.54 -9.65 12.93
CA VAL A 279 -2.16 -9.26 12.74
C VAL A 279 -1.76 -8.26 13.84
N PRO A 280 -0.91 -8.67 14.79
CA PRO A 280 -0.42 -7.83 15.86
C PRO A 280 0.26 -6.53 15.40
N LEU A 281 -0.19 -5.41 15.97
CA LEU A 281 0.40 -4.08 15.76
C LEU A 281 1.64 -3.85 16.62
N TYR A 282 1.71 -4.56 17.74
CA TYR A 282 2.83 -4.50 18.68
C TYR A 282 3.40 -5.91 18.82
N PRO A 283 4.42 -6.28 18.03
CA PRO A 283 4.95 -7.64 18.08
C PRO A 283 5.47 -7.99 19.47
N LYS A 284 5.25 -9.23 19.93
CA LYS A 284 5.71 -9.67 21.25
C LYS A 284 7.22 -9.51 21.39
N GLY A 285 7.65 -9.25 22.61
CA GLY A 285 9.06 -9.06 22.94
C GLY A 285 9.64 -7.70 22.53
N LYS A 286 8.90 -6.83 21.83
CA LYS A 286 9.37 -5.45 21.58
C LYS A 286 9.26 -4.59 22.83
N GLN A 287 10.27 -3.74 23.03
CA GLN A 287 10.25 -2.72 24.07
C GLN A 287 9.49 -1.48 23.59
N VAL A 288 8.61 -0.95 24.43
CA VAL A 288 7.78 0.21 24.15
C VAL A 288 7.80 1.20 25.29
N CYS A 289 7.58 2.47 24.96
CA CYS A 289 7.33 3.53 25.95
C CYS A 289 5.82 3.72 26.09
N LEU A 290 5.34 3.94 27.30
CA LEU A 290 3.93 4.24 27.58
C LEU A 290 3.71 5.76 27.64
N SER A 291 2.46 6.19 27.50
CA SER A 291 2.11 7.61 27.46
C SER A 291 2.52 8.38 28.71
N ASP A 292 2.62 7.71 29.85
CA ASP A 292 3.03 8.22 31.16
C ASP A 292 4.55 8.15 31.42
N GLY A 293 5.34 7.73 30.43
CA GLY A 293 6.80 7.68 30.50
C GLY A 293 7.39 6.37 31.02
N ARG A 294 6.55 5.41 31.46
CA ARG A 294 7.02 4.07 31.82
C ARG A 294 7.48 3.31 30.58
N VAL A 295 8.39 2.35 30.77
CA VAL A 295 8.93 1.51 29.70
C VAL A 295 8.66 0.05 30.04
N GLY A 296 8.26 -0.73 29.04
CA GLY A 296 7.99 -2.15 29.20
C GLY A 296 8.15 -2.94 27.92
N ILE A 297 7.94 -4.24 28.01
CA ILE A 297 8.05 -5.20 26.93
C ILE A 297 6.65 -5.72 26.61
N ILE A 298 6.28 -5.76 25.33
CA ILE A 298 5.03 -6.38 24.89
C ILE A 298 5.06 -7.87 25.22
N MET A 299 4.12 -8.33 26.04
CA MET A 299 3.99 -9.74 26.39
C MET A 299 2.94 -10.43 25.54
N GLU A 300 1.80 -9.78 25.33
CA GLU A 300 0.67 -10.39 24.63
C GLU A 300 -0.16 -9.33 23.91
N ASN A 301 -0.74 -9.72 22.78
CA ASN A 301 -1.73 -8.91 22.08
C ASN A 301 -3.09 -9.57 22.33
N SER A 302 -4.04 -8.84 22.92
CA SER A 302 -5.35 -9.40 23.25
C SER A 302 -6.24 -9.42 22.01
N ASP A 303 -6.95 -10.55 21.81
CA ASP A 303 -7.78 -10.83 20.63
C ASP A 303 -8.66 -9.67 20.15
N TYR A 304 -9.24 -8.92 21.09
CA TYR A 304 -10.22 -7.86 20.81
C TYR A 304 -9.59 -6.48 20.65
N HIS A 305 -8.33 -6.29 21.08
CA HIS A 305 -7.65 -5.00 21.05
C HIS A 305 -6.15 -5.17 20.76
N ASN A 306 -5.78 -5.46 19.51
CA ASN A 306 -4.37 -5.36 19.05
C ASN A 306 -3.75 -3.96 19.27
N LEU A 307 -4.57 -2.94 19.53
CA LEU A 307 -4.14 -1.59 19.91
C LEU A 307 -3.84 -1.44 21.42
N ARG A 308 -4.23 -2.41 22.25
CA ARG A 308 -4.11 -2.41 23.71
C ARG A 308 -3.44 -3.72 24.18
N PRO A 309 -2.13 -3.88 23.94
CA PRO A 309 -1.40 -5.07 24.36
C PRO A 309 -1.21 -5.15 25.88
N VAL A 310 -0.88 -6.35 26.35
CA VAL A 310 -0.36 -6.58 27.70
C VAL A 310 1.13 -6.27 27.72
N VAL A 311 1.56 -5.42 28.64
CA VAL A 311 2.93 -4.91 28.74
C VAL A 311 3.53 -5.31 30.10
N LYS A 312 4.73 -5.88 30.10
CA LYS A 312 5.52 -6.12 31.32
C LYS A 312 6.53 -5.01 31.51
N LEU A 313 6.38 -4.25 32.59
CA LEU A 313 7.30 -3.20 32.99
C LEU A 313 8.60 -3.79 33.54
N PHE A 314 9.67 -2.98 33.57
CA PHE A 314 10.99 -3.43 34.05
C PHE A 314 11.05 -3.70 35.56
N ASP A 315 10.10 -3.17 36.33
CA ASP A 315 9.91 -3.50 37.75
C ASP A 315 9.17 -4.84 37.97
N GLY A 316 8.78 -5.52 36.88
CA GLY A 316 8.06 -6.80 36.91
C GLY A 316 6.54 -6.66 36.86
N THR A 317 5.99 -5.45 36.97
CA THR A 317 4.54 -5.22 36.90
C THR A 317 3.99 -5.60 35.53
N ILE A 318 2.88 -6.35 35.50
CA ILE A 318 2.14 -6.68 34.27
C ILE A 318 0.97 -5.73 34.16
N LEU A 319 0.85 -5.08 33.00
CA LEU A 319 -0.16 -4.07 32.72
C LEU A 319 -0.96 -4.48 31.48
N ASP A 320 -2.23 -4.86 31.67
CA ASP A 320 -3.15 -5.02 30.54
C ASP A 320 -3.72 -3.66 30.16
N LEU A 321 -3.38 -3.16 28.96
CA LEU A 321 -3.86 -1.85 28.49
C LEU A 321 -5.34 -1.87 28.08
N ALA A 322 -5.97 -3.04 27.97
CA ALA A 322 -7.40 -3.18 27.75
C ALA A 322 -8.21 -3.07 29.05
N ASP A 323 -7.57 -3.20 30.21
CA ASP A 323 -8.24 -3.04 31.50
C ASP A 323 -8.74 -1.61 31.70
N ARG A 324 -9.91 -1.52 32.34
CA ARG A 324 -10.62 -0.24 32.57
C ARG A 324 -9.75 0.79 33.30
N GLU A 325 -8.88 0.35 34.19
CA GLU A 325 -7.97 1.19 34.98
C GLU A 325 -6.83 1.79 34.15
N ASN A 326 -6.53 1.18 32.98
CA ASN A 326 -5.38 1.53 32.14
C ASN A 326 -5.79 2.20 30.82
N LEU A 327 -7.08 2.50 30.62
CA LEU A 327 -7.60 3.06 29.35
C LEU A 327 -6.98 4.42 28.98
N ASN A 328 -6.50 5.18 29.97
CA ASN A 328 -5.77 6.44 29.80
C ASN A 328 -4.30 6.27 29.38
N ILE A 329 -3.78 5.05 29.42
CA ILE A 329 -2.39 4.73 29.06
C ILE A 329 -2.36 4.19 27.65
N THR A 330 -1.48 4.73 26.80
CA THR A 330 -1.32 4.28 25.42
C THR A 330 0.13 3.95 25.12
N VAL A 331 0.36 3.07 24.14
CA VAL A 331 1.70 2.78 23.65
C VAL A 331 2.20 3.95 22.79
N LYS A 332 3.37 4.48 23.10
CA LYS A 332 4.15 5.41 22.27
C LYS A 332 5.19 4.63 21.46
N LYS A 333 5.81 5.28 20.47
CA LYS A 333 6.89 4.70 19.65
C LYS A 333 7.98 4.03 20.51
N ALA A 334 8.63 3.01 19.95
CA ALA A 334 9.65 2.25 20.66
C ALA A 334 10.79 3.16 21.12
N VAL A 335 11.41 2.82 22.25
CA VAL A 335 12.59 3.55 22.77
C VAL A 335 13.69 3.52 21.70
N GLY A 336 14.24 4.68 21.33
CA GLY A 336 15.25 4.80 20.27
C GLY A 336 14.70 5.01 18.85
N GLU A 337 13.39 5.26 18.68
CA GLU A 337 12.82 5.84 17.45
C GLU A 337 12.63 7.35 17.68
N GLU A 338 13.71 8.13 17.68
CA GLU A 338 13.57 9.59 17.62
C GLU A 338 12.85 9.97 16.32
N LEU A 339 11.93 10.94 16.41
CA LEU A 339 11.40 11.62 15.25
C LEU A 339 12.58 12.26 14.52
N GLY A 340 13.07 11.59 13.48
CA GLY A 340 13.84 12.24 12.44
C GLY A 340 12.95 13.27 11.76
N GLU A 341 12.81 14.46 12.36
CA GLU A 341 12.28 15.66 11.70
C GLU A 341 13.14 16.06 10.47
N SER A 342 14.22 15.33 10.18
CA SER A 342 15.19 15.57 9.12
C SER A 342 15.13 14.58 7.95
N SER A 343 14.09 13.75 7.80
CA SER A 343 13.99 12.83 6.64
C SER A 343 13.18 13.42 5.48
N GLU A 344 13.65 13.27 4.24
CA GLU A 344 12.83 13.44 3.02
C GLU A 344 11.56 12.57 3.05
N ALA A 345 11.55 11.51 3.84
CA ALA A 345 10.37 10.69 4.13
C ALA A 345 9.31 11.46 4.93
N GLU A 346 9.68 12.31 5.89
CA GLU A 346 8.74 13.15 6.66
C GLU A 346 8.15 14.26 5.77
N LYS A 347 8.96 14.80 4.83
CA LYS A 347 8.47 15.72 3.77
C LYS A 347 7.50 15.02 2.82
N SER A 348 7.79 13.79 2.42
CA SER A 348 6.89 12.96 1.60
C SER A 348 5.60 12.58 2.34
N ARG A 349 5.71 12.23 3.62
CA ARG A 349 4.63 11.92 4.58
C ARG A 349 3.71 13.12 4.80
N LYS A 350 4.25 14.32 5.04
CA LYS A 350 3.46 15.56 5.11
C LYS A 350 2.79 15.91 3.78
N LYS A 351 3.35 15.49 2.63
CA LYS A 351 2.74 15.63 1.31
C LYS A 351 1.57 14.67 1.09
N MET A 352 1.63 13.46 1.65
CA MET A 352 0.55 12.46 1.61
C MET A 352 -0.60 12.77 2.58
N LEU A 353 -0.30 13.43 3.70
CA LEU A 353 -1.27 13.85 4.72
C LEU A 353 -1.90 15.23 4.47
N GLN A 354 -1.50 15.93 3.40
CA GLN A 354 -2.24 17.13 3.02
C GLN A 354 -3.61 16.69 2.52
N PRO A 355 -4.72 17.28 3.01
CA PRO A 355 -6.02 17.01 2.41
C PRO A 355 -5.89 17.27 0.92
N PHE A 356 -6.23 16.27 0.08
CA PHE A 356 -6.26 16.45 -1.36
C PHE A 356 -7.09 17.69 -1.63
N LYS A 357 -6.43 18.78 -2.05
CA LYS A 357 -7.15 19.96 -2.52
C LYS A 357 -7.90 19.48 -3.76
N ARG A 358 -9.19 19.18 -3.62
CA ARG A 358 -10.05 18.89 -4.75
C ARG A 358 -10.09 20.14 -5.60
N TYR A 359 -9.51 20.04 -6.80
CA TYR A 359 -9.54 21.14 -7.75
C TYR A 359 -10.98 21.40 -8.15
N ARG A 360 -11.37 22.66 -8.18
CA ARG A 360 -12.71 23.09 -8.55
C ARG A 360 -12.77 23.26 -10.06
N LEU A 361 -13.60 22.46 -10.72
CA LEU A 361 -13.82 22.51 -12.16
C LEU A 361 -15.15 23.21 -12.46
N LEU A 362 -15.13 24.16 -13.39
CA LEU A 362 -16.35 24.73 -13.95
C LEU A 362 -16.56 24.19 -15.35
N VAL A 363 -17.63 23.42 -15.56
CA VAL A 363 -18.00 22.84 -16.86
C VAL A 363 -19.15 23.65 -17.45
N VAL A 364 -18.96 24.15 -18.67
CA VAL A 364 -19.88 25.03 -19.38
C VAL A 364 -20.28 24.36 -20.69
N ASP A 365 -21.55 24.00 -20.82
CA ASP A 365 -22.10 23.34 -22.01
C ASP A 365 -23.62 23.55 -22.03
N ASP A 366 -24.21 23.91 -23.17
CA ASP A 366 -25.63 24.19 -23.31
C ASP A 366 -26.50 22.93 -23.32
N MET A 367 -25.91 21.77 -23.68
CA MET A 367 -26.58 20.48 -23.70
C MET A 367 -26.46 19.77 -22.35
N LYS A 368 -27.61 19.52 -21.71
CA LYS A 368 -27.69 18.80 -20.42
C LYS A 368 -27.01 17.42 -20.46
N THR A 369 -27.10 16.72 -21.57
CA THR A 369 -26.51 15.37 -21.75
C THR A 369 -24.98 15.40 -21.67
N ASN A 370 -24.35 16.45 -22.18
CA ASN A 370 -22.90 16.61 -22.14
C ASN A 370 -22.43 16.96 -20.72
N LEU A 371 -23.17 17.84 -20.04
CA LEU A 371 -22.96 18.18 -18.64
C LEU A 371 -23.03 16.94 -17.73
N GLU A 372 -24.03 16.07 -17.94
CA GLU A 372 -24.19 14.82 -17.18
C GLU A 372 -23.08 13.80 -17.48
N ALA A 373 -22.66 13.68 -18.75
CA ALA A 373 -21.55 12.82 -19.14
C ALA A 373 -20.23 13.26 -18.49
N LEU A 374 -19.90 14.56 -18.54
CA LEU A 374 -18.69 15.10 -17.92
C LEU A 374 -18.74 15.00 -16.39
N ARG A 375 -19.91 15.19 -15.78
CA ARG A 375 -20.10 14.95 -14.34
C ARG A 375 -19.76 13.50 -13.98
N GLY A 376 -20.32 12.52 -14.69
CA GLY A 376 -20.05 11.10 -14.45
C GLY A 376 -18.57 10.74 -14.56
N ILE A 377 -17.82 11.44 -15.41
CA ILE A 377 -16.37 11.23 -15.58
C ILE A 377 -15.56 11.88 -14.42
N LEU A 378 -16.01 13.01 -13.88
CA LEU A 378 -15.17 13.93 -13.10
C LEU A 378 -15.55 14.07 -11.61
N GLU A 379 -16.81 13.83 -11.22
CA GLU A 379 -17.34 14.14 -9.87
C GLU A 379 -16.67 13.33 -8.74
N ASN A 380 -16.13 12.14 -9.04
CA ASN A 380 -15.38 11.35 -8.07
C ASN A 380 -13.99 11.93 -7.75
N LEU A 381 -13.42 12.72 -8.67
CA LEU A 381 -12.04 13.20 -8.61
C LEU A 381 -11.94 14.70 -8.29
N TYR A 382 -12.94 15.49 -8.65
CA TYR A 382 -12.91 16.95 -8.63
C TYR A 382 -14.20 17.53 -8.05
N ASP A 383 -14.15 18.78 -7.58
CA ASP A 383 -15.36 19.53 -7.22
C ASP A 383 -15.94 20.16 -8.49
N VAL A 384 -16.97 19.54 -9.05
CA VAL A 384 -17.51 19.89 -10.37
C VAL A 384 -18.73 20.80 -10.26
N VAL A 385 -18.64 22.00 -10.84
CA VAL A 385 -19.77 22.93 -11.01
C VAL A 385 -20.19 22.92 -12.47
N LEU A 386 -21.49 22.72 -12.72
CA LEU A 386 -22.07 22.69 -14.07
C LEU A 386 -22.90 23.95 -14.33
N VAL A 387 -22.70 24.57 -15.48
CA VAL A 387 -23.49 25.71 -15.95
C VAL A 387 -23.83 25.54 -17.44
N LYS A 388 -24.95 26.13 -17.87
CA LYS A 388 -25.53 25.90 -19.20
C LYS A 388 -25.20 26.96 -20.24
N SER A 389 -24.44 28.00 -19.88
CA SER A 389 -24.08 29.05 -20.83
C SER A 389 -22.90 29.89 -20.34
N GLY A 390 -22.23 30.57 -21.27
CA GLY A 390 -21.18 31.55 -20.95
C GLY A 390 -21.64 32.64 -19.99
N ARG A 391 -22.91 33.08 -20.10
CA ARG A 391 -23.49 34.06 -19.16
C ARG A 391 -23.59 33.51 -17.73
N GLN A 392 -24.01 32.26 -17.57
CA GLN A 392 -24.04 31.61 -16.26
C GLN A 392 -22.64 31.42 -15.68
N ALA A 393 -21.64 31.10 -16.53
CA ALA A 393 -20.25 31.01 -16.11
C ALA A 393 -19.71 32.35 -15.57
N LEU A 394 -20.02 33.47 -16.23
CA LEU A 394 -19.62 34.80 -15.77
C LEU A 394 -20.31 35.19 -14.45
N LEU A 395 -21.61 34.92 -14.31
CA LEU A 395 -22.35 35.14 -13.06
C LEU A 395 -21.82 34.27 -11.92
N TYR A 396 -21.40 33.04 -12.21
CA TYR A 396 -20.77 32.17 -11.23
C TYR A 396 -19.48 32.80 -10.69
N LEU A 397 -18.64 33.35 -11.57
CA LEU A 397 -17.39 34.06 -11.21
C LEU A 397 -17.61 35.39 -10.47
N ASP A 398 -18.82 35.95 -10.46
CA ASP A 398 -19.15 37.13 -9.64
C ASP A 398 -19.46 36.76 -8.19
N LYS A 399 -19.99 35.55 -7.96
CA LYS A 399 -20.60 35.17 -6.68
C LYS A 399 -19.82 34.11 -5.91
N ASN A 400 -18.87 33.44 -6.55
CA ASN A 400 -18.16 32.30 -5.99
C ASN A 400 -16.65 32.45 -6.16
N GLU A 401 -15.88 31.66 -5.42
CA GLU A 401 -14.43 31.65 -5.63
C GLU A 401 -14.09 31.05 -6.99
N ARG A 402 -12.97 31.53 -7.54
CA ARG A 402 -12.45 31.12 -8.85
C ARG A 402 -12.29 29.60 -8.96
N PRO A 403 -12.68 29.00 -10.11
CA PRO A 403 -12.33 27.61 -10.39
C PRO A 403 -10.83 27.49 -10.70
N ASP A 404 -10.30 26.28 -10.53
CA ASP A 404 -8.91 25.96 -10.89
C ASP A 404 -8.77 25.62 -12.39
N LEU A 405 -9.86 25.21 -13.07
CA LEU A 405 -9.93 25.00 -14.52
C LEU A 405 -11.38 25.15 -15.03
N VAL A 406 -11.53 25.69 -16.23
CA VAL A 406 -12.82 25.75 -16.95
C VAL A 406 -12.80 24.78 -18.13
N LEU A 407 -13.79 23.89 -18.20
CA LEU A 407 -14.10 23.09 -19.39
C LEU A 407 -15.22 23.81 -20.14
N MET A 408 -14.97 24.16 -21.40
CA MET A 408 -15.84 25.06 -22.16
C MET A 408 -16.22 24.42 -23.48
N ASP A 409 -17.51 24.22 -23.71
CA ASP A 409 -18.01 23.92 -25.06
C ASP A 409 -17.89 25.16 -25.96
N ILE A 410 -17.54 24.97 -27.22
CA ILE A 410 -17.38 26.07 -28.18
C ILE A 410 -18.74 26.50 -28.75
N ASP A 411 -19.59 25.54 -29.07
CA ASP A 411 -20.78 25.74 -29.88
C ASP A 411 -22.01 25.95 -28.99
N MET A 412 -22.07 27.12 -28.34
CA MET A 412 -23.17 27.48 -27.45
C MET A 412 -24.02 28.64 -28.01
N PRO A 413 -25.35 28.64 -27.78
CA PRO A 413 -26.25 29.70 -28.22
C PRO A 413 -26.03 31.01 -27.44
N GLU A 414 -26.40 32.13 -28.08
CA GLU A 414 -26.27 33.52 -27.59
C GLU A 414 -24.83 34.02 -27.43
N MET A 415 -24.01 33.30 -26.67
CA MET A 415 -22.60 33.59 -26.42
C MET A 415 -21.81 32.30 -26.63
N ASP A 416 -21.03 32.27 -27.71
CA ASP A 416 -20.17 31.12 -28.01
C ASP A 416 -19.05 30.95 -26.97
N GLY A 417 -18.46 29.77 -26.93
CA GLY A 417 -17.44 29.43 -25.94
C GLY A 417 -16.17 30.26 -26.06
N ILE A 418 -15.84 30.75 -27.25
CA ILE A 418 -14.65 31.58 -27.50
C ILE A 418 -14.86 32.98 -26.91
N GLU A 419 -16.03 33.57 -27.13
CA GLU A 419 -16.43 34.85 -26.55
C GLU A 419 -16.54 34.76 -25.03
N ALA A 420 -17.14 33.69 -24.52
CA ALA A 420 -17.22 33.41 -23.09
C ALA A 420 -15.83 33.29 -22.47
N ALA A 421 -14.93 32.54 -23.11
CA ALA A 421 -13.56 32.36 -22.66
C ALA A 421 -12.76 33.67 -22.61
N ARG A 422 -12.94 34.55 -23.61
CA ARG A 422 -12.31 35.89 -23.63
C ARG A 422 -12.76 36.71 -22.42
N LYS A 423 -14.06 36.74 -22.13
CA LYS A 423 -14.63 37.47 -20.98
C LYS A 423 -14.18 36.87 -19.64
N ILE A 424 -14.11 35.54 -19.55
CA ILE A 424 -13.60 34.84 -18.35
C ILE A 424 -12.15 35.23 -18.11
N LYS A 425 -11.29 35.14 -19.14
CA LYS A 425 -9.86 35.49 -19.03
C LYS A 425 -9.64 36.94 -18.65
N GLU A 426 -10.40 37.87 -19.22
CA GLU A 426 -10.36 39.28 -18.83
C GLU A 426 -10.69 39.45 -17.34
N LYS A 427 -11.78 38.82 -16.89
CA LYS A 427 -12.24 38.87 -15.49
C LYS A 427 -11.27 38.22 -14.51
N THR A 428 -10.62 37.12 -14.91
CA THR A 428 -9.68 36.37 -14.07
C THR A 428 -8.23 36.79 -14.26
N ARG A 429 -7.95 37.82 -15.08
CA ARG A 429 -6.59 38.25 -15.47
C ARG A 429 -5.71 37.10 -15.98
N ASP A 430 -6.31 36.26 -16.82
CA ASP A 430 -5.69 35.08 -17.44
C ASP A 430 -5.18 34.01 -16.45
N MET A 431 -5.56 34.08 -15.17
CA MET A 431 -5.11 33.13 -14.15
C MET A 431 -5.81 31.77 -14.18
N VAL A 432 -6.95 31.67 -14.88
CA VAL A 432 -7.75 30.44 -14.94
C VAL A 432 -7.57 29.80 -16.31
N PRO A 433 -6.99 28.57 -16.38
CA PRO A 433 -6.88 27.86 -17.64
C PRO A 433 -8.26 27.49 -18.19
N ILE A 434 -8.36 27.45 -19.51
CA ILE A 434 -9.59 27.06 -20.23
C ILE A 434 -9.25 25.92 -21.18
N LEU A 435 -9.92 24.79 -21.00
CA LEU A 435 -9.86 23.60 -21.84
C LEU A 435 -11.13 23.53 -22.68
N PHE A 436 -11.00 23.64 -23.99
CA PHE A 436 -12.17 23.56 -24.87
C PHE A 436 -12.62 22.12 -25.10
N ILE A 437 -13.91 21.92 -25.28
CA ILE A 437 -14.49 20.68 -25.79
C ILE A 437 -15.25 21.07 -27.06
N THR A 438 -15.00 20.37 -28.16
CA THR A 438 -15.65 20.70 -29.44
C THR A 438 -15.88 19.47 -30.30
N ALA A 439 -16.93 19.50 -31.11
CA ALA A 439 -17.18 18.51 -32.14
C ALA A 439 -16.37 18.77 -33.44
N ILE A 440 -15.81 19.97 -33.61
CA ILE A 440 -15.20 20.42 -34.87
C ILE A 440 -13.72 20.74 -34.66
N GLY A 441 -12.85 19.98 -35.34
CA GLY A 441 -11.40 20.16 -35.33
C GLY A 441 -10.86 20.95 -36.52
N ASP A 442 -11.57 21.97 -36.99
CA ASP A 442 -11.15 22.74 -38.16
C ASP A 442 -10.03 23.74 -37.84
N LYS A 443 -9.29 24.17 -38.87
CA LYS A 443 -8.14 25.08 -38.70
C LYS A 443 -8.55 26.41 -38.05
N ASN A 444 -9.78 26.88 -38.27
CA ASN A 444 -10.23 28.16 -37.74
C ASN A 444 -10.45 28.08 -36.22
N THR A 445 -11.07 27.01 -35.72
CA THR A 445 -11.30 26.77 -34.30
C THR A 445 -9.99 26.64 -33.53
N VAL A 446 -9.02 25.88 -34.07
CA VAL A 446 -7.69 25.74 -33.47
C VAL A 446 -6.96 27.08 -33.39
N MET A 447 -7.05 27.90 -34.45
CA MET A 447 -6.44 29.23 -34.47
C MET A 447 -7.12 30.19 -33.49
N ALA A 448 -8.43 30.09 -33.32
CA ALA A 448 -9.17 30.88 -32.34
C ALA A 448 -8.77 30.53 -30.90
N CYS A 449 -8.71 29.24 -30.56
CA CYS A 449 -8.24 28.75 -29.26
C CYS A 449 -6.81 29.23 -28.93
N ARG A 450 -5.91 29.23 -29.92
CA ARG A 450 -4.54 29.75 -29.76
C ARG A 450 -4.51 31.25 -29.47
N ARG A 451 -5.33 32.05 -30.17
CA ARG A 451 -5.39 33.52 -29.98
C ARG A 451 -5.82 33.93 -28.58
N ILE A 452 -6.64 33.12 -27.93
CA ILE A 452 -7.10 33.36 -26.55
C ILE A 452 -6.24 32.65 -25.50
N ASN A 453 -5.06 32.12 -25.86
CA ASN A 453 -4.15 31.44 -24.95
C ASN A 453 -4.81 30.26 -24.19
N ALA A 454 -5.64 29.47 -24.88
CA ALA A 454 -6.30 28.31 -24.27
C ALA A 454 -5.29 27.26 -23.78
N ALA A 455 -5.64 26.53 -22.72
CA ALA A 455 -4.78 25.50 -22.14
C ALA A 455 -4.76 24.20 -22.97
N GLY A 456 -5.79 23.99 -23.79
CA GLY A 456 -5.93 22.84 -24.69
C GLY A 456 -7.32 22.77 -25.32
N TYR A 457 -7.56 21.72 -26.10
CA TYR A 457 -8.89 21.35 -26.59
C TYR A 457 -9.04 19.82 -26.66
N ILE A 458 -10.27 19.33 -26.49
CA ILE A 458 -10.66 17.93 -26.61
C ILE A 458 -11.69 17.83 -27.74
N LEU A 459 -11.45 16.91 -28.68
CA LEU A 459 -12.39 16.60 -29.76
C LEU A 459 -13.41 15.53 -29.31
N ARG A 460 -14.68 15.73 -29.69
CA ARG A 460 -15.72 14.71 -29.57
C ARG A 460 -15.68 13.75 -30.78
N PRO A 461 -15.93 12.45 -30.59
CA PRO A 461 -16.14 11.75 -29.32
C PRO A 461 -14.82 11.57 -28.54
N TYR A 462 -14.91 11.60 -27.20
CA TYR A 462 -13.76 11.47 -26.29
C TYR A 462 -13.90 10.25 -25.38
N SER A 463 -12.78 9.68 -24.94
CA SER A 463 -12.76 8.65 -23.90
C SER A 463 -12.66 9.28 -22.50
N PRO A 464 -13.29 8.70 -21.47
CA PRO A 464 -13.15 9.17 -20.08
C PRO A 464 -11.68 9.27 -19.62
N VAL A 465 -10.84 8.33 -20.05
CA VAL A 465 -9.41 8.30 -19.72
C VAL A 465 -8.68 9.52 -20.28
N PHE A 466 -8.96 9.88 -21.54
CA PHE A 466 -8.33 11.03 -22.20
C PHE A 466 -8.71 12.35 -21.53
N VAL A 467 -10.00 12.53 -21.19
CA VAL A 467 -10.48 13.73 -20.49
C VAL A 467 -9.77 13.89 -19.13
N LYS A 468 -9.64 12.80 -18.35
CA LYS A 468 -8.96 12.81 -17.06
C LYS A 468 -7.47 13.15 -17.17
N SER A 469 -6.77 12.56 -18.15
CA SER A 469 -5.36 12.82 -18.42
C SER A 469 -5.11 14.30 -18.76
N GLU A 470 -5.91 14.87 -19.66
CA GLU A 470 -5.71 16.25 -20.12
C GLU A 470 -5.97 17.29 -19.03
N ILE A 471 -6.99 17.06 -18.19
CA ILE A 471 -7.25 17.91 -17.01
C ILE A 471 -6.08 17.85 -16.03
N LYS A 472 -5.55 16.64 -15.76
CA LYS A 472 -4.42 16.44 -14.86
C LYS A 472 -3.17 17.16 -15.40
N ARG A 473 -2.91 17.07 -16.70
CA ARG A 473 -1.80 17.74 -17.39
C ARG A 473 -1.82 19.25 -17.13
N ILE A 474 -2.98 19.86 -17.30
CA ILE A 474 -3.17 21.32 -17.16
C ILE A 474 -3.04 21.76 -15.70
N LEU A 475 -3.66 21.06 -14.76
CA LEU A 475 -3.68 21.44 -13.34
C LEU A 475 -2.33 21.23 -12.64
N THR A 476 -1.52 20.27 -13.08
CA THR A 476 -0.24 19.91 -12.42
C THR A 476 0.99 20.45 -13.15
N GLY A 477 0.81 21.04 -14.34
CA GLY A 477 1.90 21.67 -15.12
C GLY A 477 2.92 20.70 -15.70
N ARG A 478 2.65 19.38 -15.69
CA ARG A 478 3.48 18.36 -16.32
C ARG A 478 2.75 17.79 -17.53
N GLY A 479 3.32 18.01 -18.72
CA GLY A 479 3.02 17.19 -19.90
C GLY A 479 3.47 15.76 -19.64
N ASP A 480 2.69 14.76 -20.04
CA ASP A 480 3.13 13.35 -20.07
C ASP A 480 4.16 13.10 -21.20
N TRP A 481 5.10 14.04 -21.42
CA TRP A 481 6.19 13.98 -22.39
C TRP A 481 7.44 14.66 -21.81
N GLU A 482 8.08 13.99 -20.84
CA GLU A 482 9.48 14.10 -20.38
C GLU A 482 9.65 13.17 -19.18
#